data_AF-A0A5B8XRU4-F1
#
_entry.id   AF-A0A5B8XRU4-F1
#
_cell.length_a   1.000
_cell.length_b   1.000
_cell.length_c   1.000
_cell.angle_alpha   90.00
_cell.angle_beta   90.00
_cell.angle_gamma   90.00
#
_symmetry.space_group_name_H-M   'P 1'
#
loop_
_entity.id
_entity.type
_entity.pdbx_description
1 polymer ?
#
loop_
_entity_poly.entity_id
_entity_poly.type
_entity_poly.pdbx_seq_one_letter_code
_entity_poly.pdbx_strand_id
1 'polypeptide(L)'
;MAWMMLYIGSNDGLLIFNGAPMKPYLPLLLALSLAACGDSDSQTPDTPNNTNGTNNQTIQTNNQTTTNNGSNNGSNNTVAPEFETARSELSRVTSPNLPAGHLEQLVDGNTEFALDLLKEVGPAEAGNLVFSPHSISTALGMTHAGARNATETAIASTMHYTLPQTDLHPAFNALALELESRGQGASASDGTPFKLNINNALWLRTGTTFEPAFLDVLGQYYGAGVNLLNFPADADGSRIIINEWVADQTEDMIQDLLAPNSITPDTVAVLTNAIYFNASWRVVFPEDSPDATFTLGDGTEVSVPTMSQMESFGHVERADYHMVELPYDGQEVSFVALLPKNMSVQDLESGLTATELSDAFGALQTKTVDLSMPKFKFETPLGLAETLQTLGMTEAFSANADFSGMTPDLNLAIGDVIHKAIIDVNEKGTEAAAATAVVIVDTSVPVADVELDLNRPFLFLIRDVETNAILFLGRLADPR
;
A
#
# COMPACT_ATOMS: atom_id res chain seq x y z
N MET A 1 11.96 -17.61 47.49
CA MET A 1 11.56 -17.20 48.85
C MET A 1 10.19 -16.55 48.76
N ALA A 2 9.33 -16.88 49.71
CA ALA A 2 7.88 -16.83 49.63
C ALA A 2 7.27 -15.42 49.46
N TRP A 3 6.23 -15.35 48.64
CA TRP A 3 5.21 -14.31 48.64
C TRP A 3 4.16 -14.65 49.72
N MET A 4 3.74 -13.65 50.47
CA MET A 4 2.65 -13.76 51.45
C MET A 4 1.51 -12.84 51.01
N MET A 5 0.37 -13.45 50.69
CA MET A 5 -0.93 -12.80 50.50
C MET A 5 -1.40 -12.13 51.79
N LEU A 6 -2.13 -11.03 51.66
CA LEU A 6 -3.22 -10.73 52.59
C LEU A 6 -4.43 -10.16 51.84
N TYR A 7 -5.52 -10.91 51.91
CA TYR A 7 -6.87 -10.58 51.49
C TYR A 7 -7.58 -9.92 52.68
N ILE A 8 -8.32 -8.82 52.47
CA ILE A 8 -9.42 -8.42 53.36
C ILE A 8 -10.56 -7.92 52.47
N GLY A 9 -11.72 -8.58 52.61
CA GLY A 9 -12.97 -8.16 51.99
C GLY A 9 -14.00 -7.69 53.01
N SER A 10 -15.12 -7.27 52.43
CA SER A 10 -16.49 -7.14 52.96
C SER A 10 -16.90 -5.88 53.73
N ASN A 11 -17.82 -5.17 53.06
CA ASN A 11 -19.20 -4.85 53.47
C ASN A 11 -19.61 -3.43 53.91
N ASP A 12 -20.69 -3.02 53.22
CA ASP A 12 -21.80 -2.13 53.60
C ASP A 12 -21.66 -0.61 53.45
N GLY A 13 -22.53 -0.05 52.59
CA GLY A 13 -22.96 1.36 52.72
C GLY A 13 -23.31 2.08 51.41
N LEU A 14 -24.57 1.98 50.98
CA LEU A 14 -25.21 2.77 49.92
C LEU A 14 -25.34 4.26 50.32
N LEU A 15 -24.81 5.21 49.52
CA LEU A 15 -25.31 6.60 49.44
C LEU A 15 -25.07 7.20 48.05
N ILE A 16 -26.17 7.64 47.42
CA ILE A 16 -26.24 8.41 46.17
C ILE A 16 -26.02 9.89 46.50
N PHE A 17 -25.16 10.61 45.77
CA PHE A 17 -25.32 12.06 45.49
C PHE A 17 -24.61 12.48 44.19
N ASN A 18 -25.35 13.24 43.38
CA ASN A 18 -24.94 13.93 42.15
C ASN A 18 -23.91 15.05 42.39
N GLY A 19 -23.07 15.34 41.37
CA GLY A 19 -22.63 16.73 41.08
C GLY A 19 -21.12 16.94 40.87
N ALA A 20 -20.74 17.14 39.60
CA ALA A 20 -19.60 17.88 39.02
C ALA A 20 -18.36 18.28 39.86
N PRO A 21 -17.13 18.17 39.31
CA PRO A 21 -15.97 18.88 39.85
C PRO A 21 -15.67 20.20 39.11
N MET A 22 -15.46 21.24 39.93
CA MET A 22 -14.86 22.53 39.60
C MET A 22 -13.34 22.44 39.39
N LYS A 23 -12.82 23.37 38.58
CA LYS A 23 -11.39 23.71 38.37
C LYS A 23 -10.61 23.96 39.66
N PRO A 24 -9.27 23.86 39.61
CA PRO A 24 -8.40 24.74 40.41
C PRO A 24 -7.33 25.50 39.62
N TYR A 25 -7.33 26.81 39.87
CA TYR A 25 -6.24 27.76 40.14
C TYR A 25 -4.78 27.52 39.70
N LEU A 26 -4.26 28.58 39.08
CA LEU A 26 -2.86 29.02 38.95
C LEU A 26 -2.17 29.21 40.32
N PRO A 27 -0.81 29.26 40.35
CA PRO A 27 -0.21 30.56 40.66
C PRO A 27 1.00 30.94 39.79
N LEU A 28 1.17 32.26 39.73
CA LEU A 28 2.16 33.08 39.03
C LEU A 28 3.35 33.40 39.96
N LEU A 29 4.59 33.50 39.46
CA LEU A 29 5.62 34.39 40.04
C LEU A 29 6.76 34.76 39.07
N LEU A 30 6.84 36.08 38.81
CA LEU A 30 7.94 37.02 38.47
C LEU A 30 9.18 36.52 37.67
N ALA A 31 9.50 37.06 36.49
CA ALA A 31 9.96 38.42 36.11
C ALA A 31 11.47 38.68 36.35
N LEU A 32 12.23 39.02 35.29
CA LEU A 32 13.00 40.26 35.19
C LEU A 32 13.55 40.51 33.77
N SER A 33 13.49 41.78 33.37
CA SER A 33 13.89 42.40 32.12
C SER A 33 15.39 42.70 32.01
N LEU A 34 15.90 42.84 30.78
CA LEU A 34 16.85 43.92 30.42
C LEU A 34 16.77 44.19 28.91
N ALA A 35 16.65 45.48 28.57
CA ALA A 35 16.54 46.04 27.24
C ALA A 35 17.78 46.89 26.91
N ALA A 36 18.08 47.03 25.60
CA ALA A 36 18.71 48.16 24.89
C ALA A 36 19.34 47.63 23.58
N CYS A 37 19.44 48.33 22.45
CA CYS A 37 18.86 49.55 21.88
C CYS A 37 19.46 49.68 20.45
N GLY A 38 18.71 50.31 19.52
CA GLY A 38 19.23 51.02 18.33
C GLY A 38 19.38 50.18 17.05
N ASP A 39 19.08 50.67 15.85
CA ASP A 39 18.51 51.96 15.43
C ASP A 39 18.02 51.81 13.97
N SER A 40 17.16 52.74 13.57
CA SER A 40 16.45 52.85 12.29
C SER A 40 17.32 53.09 11.05
N ASP A 41 16.87 52.64 9.87
CA ASP A 41 16.64 53.57 8.75
C ASP A 41 15.73 53.01 7.65
N SER A 42 15.03 53.94 7.01
CA SER A 42 13.98 53.77 6.00
C SER A 42 14.51 54.10 4.60
N GLN A 43 14.11 53.36 3.56
CA GLN A 43 13.89 53.86 2.19
C GLN A 43 12.99 52.90 1.38
N THR A 44 11.96 53.45 0.75
CA THR A 44 11.25 52.91 -0.43
C THR A 44 11.86 53.56 -1.69
N PRO A 45 11.39 53.27 -2.92
CA PRO A 45 11.04 52.01 -3.59
C PRO A 45 11.86 51.85 -4.90
N ASP A 46 12.07 50.64 -5.42
CA ASP A 46 12.49 50.48 -6.82
C ASP A 46 11.86 49.22 -7.45
N THR A 47 11.20 49.44 -8.59
CA THR A 47 10.94 48.38 -9.58
C THR A 47 12.19 48.23 -10.43
N PRO A 48 12.49 47.01 -10.92
CA PRO A 48 12.57 46.91 -12.38
C PRO A 48 12.10 45.57 -12.96
N ASN A 49 11.31 45.72 -14.03
CA ASN A 49 11.60 45.22 -15.37
C ASN A 49 11.68 43.69 -15.63
N ASN A 50 10.71 43.29 -16.45
CA ASN A 50 10.73 42.15 -17.37
C ASN A 50 12.08 41.98 -18.09
N THR A 51 12.67 40.80 -17.98
CA THR A 51 13.52 40.23 -19.03
C THR A 51 13.21 38.75 -19.21
N ASN A 52 12.77 38.40 -20.42
CA ASN A 52 12.73 37.05 -20.97
C ASN A 52 14.09 36.38 -20.77
N GLY A 53 14.11 35.33 -19.94
CA GLY A 53 15.19 34.35 -19.88
C GLY A 53 14.61 32.99 -20.23
N THR A 54 14.91 32.51 -21.44
CA THR A 54 14.70 31.11 -21.83
C THR A 54 15.62 30.27 -20.97
N ASN A 55 15.10 29.71 -19.87
CA ASN A 55 15.85 28.78 -19.04
C ASN A 55 15.91 27.43 -19.76
N ASN A 56 16.99 27.19 -20.50
CA ASN A 56 17.44 25.83 -20.78
C ASN A 56 17.98 25.25 -19.46
N GLN A 57 17.12 24.59 -18.69
CA GLN A 57 17.57 23.68 -17.64
C GLN A 57 18.02 22.36 -18.28
N THR A 58 19.15 21.85 -17.81
CA THR A 58 19.84 20.69 -18.40
C THR A 58 19.34 19.44 -17.66
N ILE A 59 18.69 18.53 -18.37
CA ILE A 59 18.21 17.24 -17.83
C ILE A 59 19.42 16.36 -17.49
N GLN A 60 19.47 15.78 -16.28
CA GLN A 60 20.50 14.79 -15.95
C GLN A 60 20.13 13.41 -16.51
N THR A 61 21.02 12.88 -17.35
CA THR A 61 21.01 11.50 -17.81
C THR A 61 22.04 10.73 -16.97
N ASN A 62 21.56 10.08 -15.92
CA ASN A 62 22.44 9.34 -15.00
C ASN A 62 22.28 7.83 -15.24
N ASN A 63 23.39 7.13 -15.46
CA ASN A 63 23.44 5.68 -15.30
C ASN A 63 23.38 5.39 -13.79
N GLN A 64 22.38 4.63 -13.32
CA GLN A 64 22.40 4.18 -11.93
C GLN A 64 23.49 3.11 -11.75
N THR A 65 24.55 3.46 -11.04
CA THR A 65 25.46 2.50 -10.42
C THR A 65 25.28 2.62 -8.91
N THR A 66 24.59 1.66 -8.29
CA THR A 66 24.51 1.57 -6.83
C THR A 66 25.89 1.16 -6.30
N THR A 67 26.55 2.04 -5.55
CA THR A 67 27.83 1.74 -4.90
C THR A 67 27.59 1.32 -3.46
N ASN A 68 27.54 0.01 -3.23
CA ASN A 68 27.61 -0.56 -1.88
C ASN A 68 29.05 -0.57 -1.39
N ASN A 69 29.33 0.21 -0.34
CA ASN A 69 30.63 0.27 0.32
C ASN A 69 30.58 -0.65 1.56
N GLY A 70 31.07 -1.89 1.43
CA GLY A 70 31.10 -2.85 2.56
C GLY A 70 31.65 -4.24 2.25
N SER A 71 32.96 -4.41 2.49
CA SER A 71 33.70 -5.65 2.81
C SER A 71 33.28 -7.00 2.18
N ASN A 72 33.98 -7.33 1.09
CA ASN A 72 34.39 -8.64 0.56
C ASN A 72 34.09 -9.91 1.41
N ASN A 73 33.11 -10.72 0.99
CA ASN A 73 33.22 -12.18 0.94
C ASN A 73 32.17 -12.76 -0.03
N GLY A 74 32.57 -13.75 -0.84
CA GLY A 74 31.92 -14.10 -2.10
C GLY A 74 30.43 -14.48 -2.05
N SER A 75 29.65 -13.79 -2.88
CA SER A 75 28.34 -14.17 -3.39
C SER A 75 28.16 -13.52 -4.77
N ASN A 76 27.35 -14.13 -5.64
CA ASN A 76 27.12 -13.70 -7.02
C ASN A 76 26.84 -12.19 -7.10
N ASN A 77 27.70 -11.47 -7.80
CA ASN A 77 27.56 -10.04 -8.05
C ASN A 77 26.56 -9.87 -9.20
N THR A 78 25.25 -9.83 -8.89
CA THR A 78 24.23 -9.42 -9.85
C THR A 78 24.47 -7.96 -10.19
N VAL A 79 24.93 -7.72 -11.42
CA VAL A 79 25.07 -6.36 -11.96
C VAL A 79 23.66 -5.85 -12.20
N ALA A 80 23.28 -4.75 -11.55
CA ALA A 80 21.97 -4.12 -11.80
C ALA A 80 21.82 -3.81 -13.30
N PRO A 81 20.64 -4.04 -13.91
CA PRO A 81 20.46 -3.83 -15.33
C PRO A 81 20.74 -2.37 -15.71
N GLU A 82 21.59 -2.16 -16.73
CA GLU A 82 21.97 -0.82 -17.17
C GLU A 82 20.88 -0.20 -18.04
N PHE A 83 20.21 0.84 -17.54
CA PHE A 83 19.35 1.73 -18.29
C PHE A 83 19.55 3.18 -17.85
N GLU A 84 19.15 4.12 -18.71
CA GLU A 84 19.20 5.55 -18.43
C GLU A 84 17.92 5.98 -17.71
N THR A 85 18.01 6.89 -16.75
CA THR A 85 16.83 7.49 -16.12
C THR A 85 16.83 9.01 -16.34
N ALA A 86 15.78 9.54 -16.96
CA ALA A 86 15.47 10.96 -16.96
C ALA A 86 14.82 11.35 -15.63
N ARG A 87 15.37 12.33 -14.92
CA ARG A 87 14.89 12.75 -13.59
C ARG A 87 15.03 14.24 -13.38
N SER A 88 14.23 14.79 -12.47
CA SER A 88 14.39 16.16 -12.00
C SER A 88 15.67 16.35 -11.19
N GLU A 89 16.16 17.58 -11.15
CA GLU A 89 17.21 18.01 -10.21
C GLU A 89 16.65 18.30 -8.81
N LEU A 90 15.33 18.44 -8.68
CA LEU A 90 14.67 18.67 -7.41
C LEU A 90 14.64 17.39 -6.58
N SER A 91 14.91 17.54 -5.29
CA SER A 91 14.82 16.42 -4.34
C SER A 91 13.36 16.16 -3.95
N ARG A 92 13.08 14.91 -3.54
CA ARG A 92 11.79 14.54 -2.95
C ARG A 92 11.48 15.45 -1.76
N VAL A 93 10.24 15.94 -1.72
CA VAL A 93 9.72 16.75 -0.62
C VAL A 93 9.46 15.81 0.56
N THR A 94 10.19 15.95 1.67
CA THR A 94 10.06 15.05 2.83
C THR A 94 9.00 15.50 3.85
N SER A 95 8.36 16.65 3.60
CA SER A 95 7.31 17.20 4.47
C SER A 95 6.31 17.98 3.61
N PRO A 96 5.49 17.30 2.81
CA PRO A 96 4.51 17.95 1.95
C PRO A 96 3.50 18.74 2.79
N ASN A 97 3.30 20.01 2.44
CA ASN A 97 2.27 20.83 3.07
C ASN A 97 0.91 20.48 2.46
N LEU A 98 0.13 19.67 3.17
CA LEU A 98 -1.14 19.16 2.69
C LEU A 98 -2.31 19.80 3.45
N PRO A 99 -3.35 20.31 2.77
CA PRO A 99 -4.55 20.77 3.45
C PRO A 99 -5.24 19.62 4.21
N ALA A 100 -5.88 19.95 5.34
CA ALA A 100 -6.58 18.97 6.16
C ALA A 100 -7.66 18.22 5.36
N GLY A 101 -7.75 16.90 5.53
CA GLY A 101 -8.73 16.07 4.84
C GLY A 101 -8.31 15.59 3.44
N HIS A 102 -7.18 16.06 2.89
CA HIS A 102 -6.75 15.66 1.54
C HIS A 102 -6.10 14.27 1.54
N LEU A 103 -5.40 13.90 2.61
CA LEU A 103 -4.84 12.54 2.73
C LEU A 103 -5.98 11.52 2.81
N GLU A 104 -7.00 11.83 3.61
CA GLU A 104 -8.20 11.03 3.77
C GLU A 104 -8.97 10.91 2.44
N GLN A 105 -9.17 12.02 1.71
CA GLN A 105 -9.79 11.98 0.38
C GLN A 105 -9.05 11.09 -0.63
N LEU A 106 -7.71 11.10 -0.60
CA LEU A 106 -6.92 10.22 -1.44
C LEU A 106 -7.11 8.75 -1.03
N VAL A 107 -7.10 8.44 0.26
CA VAL A 107 -7.29 7.08 0.76
C VAL A 107 -8.70 6.57 0.47
N ASP A 108 -9.71 7.40 0.62
CA ASP A 108 -11.10 7.08 0.30
C ASP A 108 -11.24 6.78 -1.21
N GLY A 109 -10.68 7.64 -2.07
CA GLY A 109 -10.67 7.41 -3.52
C GLY A 109 -9.94 6.11 -3.91
N ASN A 110 -8.78 5.84 -3.30
CA ASN A 110 -8.07 4.59 -3.52
C ASN A 110 -8.89 3.36 -3.08
N THR A 111 -9.69 3.49 -2.03
CA THR A 111 -10.57 2.43 -1.53
C THR A 111 -11.74 2.20 -2.49
N GLU A 112 -12.38 3.24 -2.99
CA GLU A 112 -13.43 3.12 -4.00
C GLU A 112 -12.90 2.46 -5.29
N PHE A 113 -11.72 2.91 -5.76
CA PHE A 113 -11.05 2.27 -6.90
C PHE A 113 -10.74 0.79 -6.62
N ALA A 114 -10.28 0.43 -5.42
CA ALA A 114 -10.00 -0.96 -5.06
C ALA A 114 -11.24 -1.84 -5.19
N LEU A 115 -12.39 -1.34 -4.76
CA LEU A 115 -13.65 -2.08 -4.80
C LEU A 115 -14.22 -2.17 -6.22
N ASP A 116 -14.10 -1.11 -7.02
CA ASP A 116 -14.47 -1.15 -8.44
C ASP A 116 -13.60 -2.15 -9.21
N LEU A 117 -12.29 -2.15 -8.95
CA LEU A 117 -11.36 -3.11 -9.53
C LEU A 117 -11.68 -4.55 -9.10
N LEU A 118 -11.99 -4.77 -7.81
CA LEU A 118 -12.39 -6.09 -7.31
C LEU A 118 -13.65 -6.60 -8.04
N LYS A 119 -14.64 -5.74 -8.26
CA LYS A 119 -15.89 -6.07 -8.97
C LYS A 119 -15.69 -6.35 -10.45
N GLU A 120 -14.72 -5.70 -11.09
CA GLU A 120 -14.46 -5.86 -12.52
C GLU A 120 -13.50 -7.02 -12.84
N VAL A 121 -12.50 -7.29 -11.99
CA VAL A 121 -11.60 -8.44 -12.14
C VAL A 121 -12.25 -9.73 -11.61
N GLY A 122 -13.09 -9.60 -10.58
CA GLY A 122 -13.81 -10.69 -9.89
C GLY A 122 -14.66 -11.63 -10.76
N PRO A 123 -15.31 -11.22 -11.87
CA PRO A 123 -16.19 -12.07 -12.68
C PRO A 123 -15.45 -12.99 -13.66
N ALA A 124 -14.19 -12.69 -13.99
CA ALA A 124 -13.46 -13.38 -15.05
C ALA A 124 -12.86 -14.73 -14.62
N GLU A 125 -12.56 -14.92 -13.34
CA GLU A 125 -11.93 -16.13 -12.80
C GLU A 125 -12.46 -16.38 -11.38
N ALA A 126 -13.23 -17.45 -11.14
CA ALA A 126 -13.73 -17.83 -9.81
C ALA A 126 -12.62 -18.31 -8.84
N GLY A 127 -11.36 -18.05 -9.17
CA GLY A 127 -10.18 -18.43 -8.41
C GLY A 127 -9.72 -17.37 -7.42
N ASN A 128 -8.54 -17.61 -6.88
CA ASN A 128 -7.84 -16.70 -5.99
C ASN A 128 -7.48 -15.41 -6.72
N LEU A 129 -7.51 -14.30 -5.99
CA LEU A 129 -7.16 -12.97 -6.48
C LEU A 129 -6.41 -12.23 -5.39
N VAL A 130 -5.29 -11.59 -5.74
CA VAL A 130 -4.65 -10.60 -4.91
C VAL A 130 -4.10 -9.48 -5.78
N PHE A 131 -4.27 -8.23 -5.34
CA PHE A 131 -3.67 -7.08 -5.98
C PHE A 131 -3.42 -5.97 -4.96
N SER A 132 -2.60 -4.98 -5.33
CA SER A 132 -2.39 -3.76 -4.54
C SER A 132 -3.06 -2.55 -5.17
N PRO A 133 -4.22 -2.11 -4.66
CA PRO A 133 -4.89 -0.93 -5.18
C PRO A 133 -4.06 0.34 -4.93
N HIS A 134 -3.41 0.46 -3.77
CA HIS A 134 -2.53 1.60 -3.48
C HIS A 134 -1.41 1.72 -4.51
N SER A 135 -0.79 0.60 -4.88
CA SER A 135 0.34 0.63 -5.78
C SER A 135 -0.06 0.88 -7.24
N ILE A 136 -1.16 0.26 -7.71
CA ILE A 136 -1.77 0.56 -9.01
C ILE A 136 -2.14 2.05 -9.08
N SER A 137 -2.77 2.58 -8.02
CA SER A 137 -3.15 3.98 -7.94
C SER A 137 -1.94 4.91 -7.95
N THR A 138 -0.88 4.59 -7.23
CA THR A 138 0.35 5.41 -7.25
C THR A 138 0.97 5.45 -8.64
N ALA A 139 1.02 4.30 -9.32
CA ALA A 139 1.54 4.17 -10.68
C ALA A 139 0.73 5.01 -11.68
N LEU A 140 -0.60 4.93 -11.64
CA LEU A 140 -1.48 5.72 -12.49
C LEU A 140 -1.52 7.20 -12.09
N GLY A 141 -1.24 7.53 -10.82
CA GLY A 141 -1.03 8.89 -10.35
C GLY A 141 0.20 9.55 -10.98
N MET A 142 1.29 8.80 -11.16
CA MET A 142 2.45 9.29 -11.93
C MET A 142 2.08 9.54 -13.40
N THR A 143 1.32 8.63 -14.01
CA THR A 143 0.83 8.80 -15.40
C THR A 143 -0.12 10.00 -15.53
N HIS A 144 -0.99 10.21 -14.54
CA HIS A 144 -1.94 11.31 -14.49
C HIS A 144 -1.24 12.68 -14.49
N ALA A 145 -0.08 12.83 -13.84
CA ALA A 145 0.70 14.08 -13.82
C ALA A 145 1.02 14.62 -15.23
N GLY A 146 1.19 13.70 -16.19
CA GLY A 146 1.47 14.01 -17.59
C GLY A 146 0.24 14.10 -18.49
N ALA A 147 -0.92 13.67 -18.00
CA ALA A 147 -2.18 13.66 -18.76
C ALA A 147 -2.81 15.05 -18.82
N ARG A 148 -3.52 15.36 -19.90
CA ARG A 148 -4.28 16.60 -20.08
C ARG A 148 -5.69 16.32 -20.59
N ASN A 149 -6.56 17.32 -20.45
CA ASN A 149 -7.88 17.36 -21.09
C ASN A 149 -8.75 16.11 -20.79
N ALA A 150 -9.27 15.46 -21.83
CA ALA A 150 -10.15 14.29 -21.70
C ALA A 150 -9.40 13.08 -21.10
N THR A 151 -8.11 12.93 -21.38
CA THR A 151 -7.27 11.87 -20.83
C THR A 151 -7.08 12.04 -19.32
N GLU A 152 -6.77 13.27 -18.88
CA GLU A 152 -6.69 13.62 -17.46
C GLU A 152 -8.02 13.31 -16.74
N THR A 153 -9.13 13.76 -17.33
CA THR A 153 -10.47 13.56 -16.75
C THR A 153 -10.84 12.07 -16.65
N ALA A 154 -10.51 11.28 -17.69
CA ALA A 154 -10.79 9.85 -17.70
C ALA A 154 -9.98 9.11 -16.63
N ILE A 155 -8.68 9.41 -16.50
CA ILE A 155 -7.84 8.82 -15.46
C ILE A 155 -8.37 9.21 -14.07
N ALA A 156 -8.61 10.50 -13.82
CA ALA A 156 -9.08 10.97 -12.53
C ALA A 156 -10.43 10.35 -12.13
N SER A 157 -11.37 10.24 -13.08
CA SER A 157 -12.68 9.66 -12.81
C SER A 157 -12.59 8.15 -12.52
N THR A 158 -11.81 7.40 -13.27
CA THR A 158 -11.67 5.94 -13.07
C THR A 158 -10.94 5.61 -11.77
N MET A 159 -9.95 6.43 -11.40
CA MET A 159 -9.14 6.21 -10.20
C MET A 159 -9.73 6.87 -8.93
N HIS A 160 -10.91 7.51 -9.06
CA HIS A 160 -11.53 8.30 -7.99
C HIS A 160 -10.60 9.40 -7.43
N TYR A 161 -9.80 10.03 -8.28
CA TYR A 161 -9.02 11.22 -7.91
C TYR A 161 -9.94 12.44 -7.83
N THR A 162 -10.34 12.75 -6.60
CA THR A 162 -11.20 13.91 -6.29
C THR A 162 -10.42 15.20 -6.09
N LEU A 163 -9.11 15.10 -5.85
CA LEU A 163 -8.21 16.24 -5.70
C LEU A 163 -7.68 16.73 -7.05
N PRO A 164 -7.48 18.05 -7.23
CA PRO A 164 -6.75 18.56 -8.38
C PRO A 164 -5.28 18.09 -8.35
N GLN A 165 -4.62 17.98 -9.51
CA GLN A 165 -3.22 17.51 -9.59
C GLN A 165 -2.27 18.21 -8.62
N THR A 166 -2.46 19.52 -8.41
CA THR A 166 -1.63 20.34 -7.50
C THR A 166 -1.64 19.84 -6.06
N ASP A 167 -2.73 19.19 -5.64
CA ASP A 167 -2.90 18.66 -4.28
C ASP A 167 -2.83 17.12 -4.24
N LEU A 168 -3.15 16.45 -5.34
CA LEU A 168 -3.14 15.00 -5.48
C LEU A 168 -1.72 14.43 -5.32
N HIS A 169 -0.72 14.97 -6.02
CA HIS A 169 0.64 14.45 -5.95
C HIS A 169 1.29 14.67 -4.56
N PRO A 170 1.15 15.85 -3.92
CA PRO A 170 1.52 16.00 -2.52
C PRO A 170 0.82 15.02 -1.57
N ALA A 171 -0.46 14.69 -1.80
CA ALA A 171 -1.19 13.71 -0.99
C ALA A 171 -0.62 12.30 -1.15
N PHE A 172 -0.29 11.87 -2.38
CA PHE A 172 0.40 10.60 -2.63
C PHE A 172 1.74 10.55 -1.91
N ASN A 173 2.51 11.64 -1.97
CA ASN A 173 3.79 11.73 -1.29
C ASN A 173 3.64 11.64 0.24
N ALA A 174 2.63 12.33 0.81
CA ALA A 174 2.34 12.28 2.23
C ALA A 174 2.02 10.84 2.67
N LEU A 175 1.13 10.17 1.95
CA LEU A 175 0.79 8.76 2.23
C LEU A 175 2.04 7.87 2.12
N ALA A 176 2.84 8.02 1.07
CA ALA A 176 4.05 7.24 0.89
C ALA A 176 5.06 7.45 2.03
N LEU A 177 5.24 8.68 2.52
CA LEU A 177 6.11 8.97 3.66
C LEU A 177 5.58 8.36 4.97
N GLU A 178 4.26 8.38 5.20
CA GLU A 178 3.64 7.69 6.33
C GLU A 178 3.90 6.18 6.26
N LEU A 179 3.67 5.57 5.09
CA LEU A 179 3.90 4.14 4.87
C LEU A 179 5.38 3.73 4.99
N GLU A 180 6.29 4.55 4.46
CA GLU A 180 7.75 4.37 4.60
C GLU A 180 8.22 4.47 6.06
N SER A 181 7.46 5.17 6.91
CA SER A 181 7.79 5.31 8.33
C SER A 181 7.42 4.07 9.16
N ARG A 182 6.58 3.17 8.63
CA ARG A 182 6.07 2.00 9.36
C ARG A 182 7.15 0.95 9.60
N GLY A 183 6.94 0.14 10.63
CA GLY A 183 7.83 -0.95 10.99
C GLY A 183 9.08 -0.52 11.77
N GLN A 184 9.26 0.77 12.07
CA GLN A 184 10.38 1.26 12.91
C GLN A 184 10.36 0.68 14.34
N GLY A 185 9.20 0.25 14.82
CA GLY A 185 9.01 -0.41 16.11
C GLY A 185 8.89 -1.94 16.04
N ALA A 186 8.83 -2.52 14.85
CA ALA A 186 8.71 -3.96 14.68
C ALA A 186 10.04 -4.63 15.05
N SER A 187 9.96 -5.67 15.86
CA SER A 187 11.08 -6.49 16.28
C SER A 187 10.56 -7.93 16.25
N ALA A 188 10.35 -8.44 15.03
CA ALA A 188 9.85 -9.79 14.85
C ALA A 188 10.65 -10.75 15.72
N SER A 189 9.95 -11.70 16.34
CA SER A 189 10.56 -12.67 17.25
C SER A 189 11.69 -13.50 16.62
N ASP A 190 11.74 -13.52 15.29
CA ASP A 190 12.76 -14.17 14.47
C ASP A 190 13.85 -13.22 13.93
N GLY A 191 13.73 -11.92 14.17
CA GLY A 191 14.64 -10.91 13.63
C GLY A 191 14.38 -10.52 12.17
N THR A 192 13.31 -11.02 11.55
CA THR A 192 12.89 -10.60 10.21
C THR A 192 12.34 -9.17 10.28
N PRO A 193 12.92 -8.20 9.56
CA PRO A 193 12.40 -6.84 9.59
C PRO A 193 11.05 -6.79 8.88
N PHE A 194 10.16 -5.92 9.35
CA PHE A 194 9.01 -5.47 8.56
C PHE A 194 9.51 -4.89 7.24
N LYS A 195 8.95 -5.34 6.11
CA LYS A 195 9.22 -4.79 4.78
C LYS A 195 7.91 -4.51 4.06
N LEU A 196 7.78 -3.29 3.57
CA LEU A 196 6.74 -2.89 2.63
C LEU A 196 7.46 -2.23 1.45
N ASN A 197 7.67 -2.99 0.38
CA ASN A 197 8.33 -2.50 -0.83
C ASN A 197 7.26 -2.26 -1.90
N ILE A 198 6.98 -1.00 -2.16
CA ILE A 198 6.00 -0.54 -3.17
C ILE A 198 6.80 0.02 -4.34
N ASN A 199 6.95 -0.77 -5.40
CA ASN A 199 7.84 -0.42 -6.51
C ASN A 199 7.01 -0.09 -7.75
N ASN A 200 7.04 1.19 -8.12
CA ASN A 200 6.41 1.70 -9.33
C ASN A 200 7.50 2.26 -10.24
N ALA A 201 7.48 1.89 -11.51
CA ALA A 201 8.39 2.43 -12.50
C ALA A 201 7.66 2.77 -13.80
N LEU A 202 8.03 3.91 -14.37
CA LEU A 202 7.61 4.35 -15.68
C LEU A 202 8.75 4.15 -16.67
N TRP A 203 8.51 3.38 -17.72
CA TRP A 203 9.49 3.05 -18.75
C TRP A 203 9.06 3.67 -20.07
N LEU A 204 9.85 4.56 -20.63
CA LEU A 204 9.59 5.19 -21.93
C LEU A 204 10.73 4.92 -22.91
N ARG A 205 10.46 5.21 -24.18
CA ARG A 205 11.45 5.05 -25.23
C ARG A 205 12.63 6.03 -25.06
N THR A 206 13.86 5.56 -25.26
CA THR A 206 15.06 6.41 -25.39
C THR A 206 14.91 7.48 -26.47
N GLY A 207 15.57 8.63 -26.29
CA GLY A 207 15.52 9.75 -27.25
C GLY A 207 14.25 10.59 -27.17
N THR A 208 13.47 10.44 -26.09
CA THR A 208 12.28 11.25 -25.80
C THR A 208 12.70 12.50 -25.03
N THR A 209 12.30 13.69 -25.48
CA THR A 209 12.41 14.91 -24.67
C THR A 209 11.26 14.94 -23.67
N PHE A 210 11.55 15.27 -22.41
CA PHE A 210 10.54 15.35 -21.36
C PHE A 210 10.24 16.80 -21.00
N GLU A 211 8.97 17.06 -20.65
CA GLU A 211 8.57 18.30 -20.02
C GLU A 211 9.19 18.39 -18.61
N PRO A 212 9.96 19.44 -18.30
CA PRO A 212 10.61 19.57 -16.99
C PRO A 212 9.62 19.54 -15.82
N ALA A 213 8.47 20.18 -15.99
CA ALA A 213 7.42 20.22 -14.97
C ALA A 213 6.90 18.83 -14.60
N PHE A 214 6.86 17.90 -15.55
CA PHE A 214 6.47 16.52 -15.28
C PHE A 214 7.53 15.78 -14.47
N LEU A 215 8.80 15.88 -14.88
CA LEU A 215 9.91 15.29 -14.12
C LEU A 215 9.99 15.87 -12.70
N ASP A 216 9.71 17.17 -12.54
CA ASP A 216 9.68 17.86 -11.25
C ASP A 216 8.60 17.31 -10.33
N VAL A 217 7.40 17.00 -10.85
CA VAL A 217 6.33 16.35 -10.08
C VAL A 217 6.76 14.96 -9.63
N LEU A 218 7.33 14.14 -10.53
CA LEU A 218 7.80 12.80 -10.20
C LEU A 218 8.92 12.82 -9.16
N GLY A 219 9.91 13.70 -9.33
CA GLY A 219 11.04 13.83 -8.42
C GLY A 219 10.60 14.30 -7.02
N GLN A 220 9.74 15.33 -6.96
CA GLN A 220 9.32 15.92 -5.69
C GLN A 220 8.34 15.05 -4.90
N TYR A 221 7.41 14.38 -5.57
CA TYR A 221 6.28 13.73 -4.89
C TYR A 221 6.28 12.20 -4.96
N TYR A 222 7.05 11.61 -5.86
CA TYR A 222 7.17 10.16 -5.98
C TYR A 222 8.59 9.65 -5.72
N GLY A 223 9.57 10.55 -5.62
CA GLY A 223 10.99 10.17 -5.55
C GLY A 223 11.46 9.43 -6.80
N ALA A 224 10.73 9.59 -7.91
CA ALA A 224 10.88 8.78 -9.11
C ALA A 224 11.35 9.62 -10.31
N GLY A 225 11.87 8.92 -11.32
CA GLY A 225 12.12 9.45 -12.65
C GLY A 225 11.45 8.58 -13.70
N VAL A 226 11.89 8.74 -14.95
CA VAL A 226 11.45 7.92 -16.08
C VAL A 226 12.62 7.10 -16.58
N ASN A 227 12.48 5.78 -16.59
CA ASN A 227 13.48 4.87 -17.11
C ASN A 227 13.37 4.77 -18.62
N LEU A 228 14.50 4.73 -19.32
CA LEU A 228 14.56 4.82 -20.77
C LEU A 228 15.08 3.52 -21.38
N LEU A 229 14.28 2.93 -22.28
CA LEU A 229 14.58 1.68 -22.98
C LEU A 229 14.41 1.82 -24.49
N ASN A 230 15.11 1.00 -25.28
CA ASN A 230 15.06 1.06 -26.73
C ASN A 230 14.10 0.02 -27.31
N PHE A 231 12.80 0.18 -27.06
CA PHE A 231 11.77 -0.76 -27.53
C PHE A 231 11.83 -1.04 -29.05
N PRO A 232 11.98 -0.04 -29.95
CA PRO A 232 11.97 -0.31 -31.39
C PRO A 232 13.12 -1.17 -31.89
N ALA A 233 14.30 -1.05 -31.28
CA ALA A 233 15.48 -1.81 -31.69
C ALA A 233 15.65 -3.12 -30.91
N ASP A 234 15.20 -3.16 -29.66
CA ASP A 234 15.41 -4.30 -28.75
C ASP A 234 14.27 -4.45 -27.74
N ALA A 235 13.09 -4.83 -28.23
CA ALA A 235 11.90 -5.04 -27.40
C ALA A 235 12.08 -6.18 -26.37
N ASP A 236 12.70 -7.30 -26.75
CA ASP A 236 12.91 -8.43 -25.83
C ASP A 236 14.02 -8.12 -24.80
N GLY A 237 15.11 -7.46 -25.20
CA GLY A 237 16.10 -6.96 -24.25
C GLY A 237 15.50 -5.97 -23.25
N SER A 238 14.62 -5.07 -23.71
CA SER A 238 13.87 -4.16 -22.84
C SER A 238 12.96 -4.92 -21.85
N ARG A 239 12.28 -5.97 -22.30
CA ARG A 239 11.47 -6.85 -21.44
C ARG A 239 12.31 -7.54 -20.37
N ILE A 240 13.48 -8.07 -20.75
CA ILE A 240 14.42 -8.72 -19.83
C ILE A 240 14.89 -7.72 -18.77
N ILE A 241 15.30 -6.51 -19.16
CA ILE A 241 15.73 -5.46 -18.24
C ILE A 241 14.62 -5.12 -17.22
N ILE A 242 13.37 -5.00 -17.68
CA ILE A 242 12.24 -4.72 -16.80
C ILE A 242 12.03 -5.87 -15.81
N ASN A 243 12.04 -7.12 -16.26
CA ASN A 243 11.89 -8.29 -15.39
C ASN A 243 13.03 -8.41 -14.37
N GLU A 244 14.28 -8.17 -14.78
CA GLU A 244 15.44 -8.16 -13.88
C GLU A 244 15.34 -7.05 -12.84
N TRP A 245 14.89 -5.85 -13.23
CA TRP A 245 14.64 -4.76 -12.30
C TRP A 245 13.55 -5.16 -11.31
N VAL A 246 12.42 -5.71 -11.76
CA VAL A 246 11.34 -6.14 -10.87
C VAL A 246 11.80 -7.24 -9.91
N ALA A 247 12.59 -8.20 -10.37
CA ALA A 247 13.15 -9.26 -9.54
C ALA A 247 14.00 -8.68 -8.41
N ASP A 248 14.93 -7.79 -8.74
CA ASP A 248 15.78 -7.10 -7.75
C ASP A 248 14.94 -6.33 -6.72
N GLN A 249 13.94 -5.57 -7.19
CA GLN A 249 13.07 -4.78 -6.33
C GLN A 249 12.15 -5.63 -5.42
N THR A 250 11.97 -6.91 -5.74
CA THR A 250 11.08 -7.84 -5.03
C THR A 250 11.82 -9.00 -4.37
N GLU A 251 13.15 -8.91 -4.23
CA GLU A 251 13.99 -9.98 -3.64
C GLU A 251 13.78 -11.34 -4.33
N ASP A 252 13.73 -11.32 -5.68
CA ASP A 252 13.51 -12.47 -6.56
C ASP A 252 12.13 -13.14 -6.44
N MET A 253 11.19 -12.52 -5.71
CA MET A 253 9.82 -13.03 -5.57
C MET A 253 9.04 -12.90 -6.89
N ILE A 254 9.24 -11.81 -7.64
CA ILE A 254 8.62 -11.59 -8.95
C ILE A 254 9.71 -11.54 -10.03
N GLN A 255 9.95 -12.66 -10.72
CA GLN A 255 10.98 -12.74 -11.77
C GLN A 255 10.43 -12.50 -13.18
N ASP A 256 9.21 -12.96 -13.46
CA ASP A 256 8.58 -12.86 -14.77
C ASP A 256 7.31 -12.00 -14.72
N LEU A 257 7.49 -10.69 -14.51
CA LEU A 257 6.38 -9.73 -14.57
C LEU A 257 5.81 -9.67 -15.99
N LEU A 258 6.70 -9.53 -16.97
CA LEU A 258 6.37 -9.39 -18.38
C LEU A 258 6.62 -10.70 -19.13
N ALA A 259 5.54 -11.27 -19.65
CA ALA A 259 5.57 -12.48 -20.47
C ALA A 259 6.30 -12.24 -21.81
N PRO A 260 6.86 -13.28 -22.46
CA PRO A 260 7.43 -13.16 -23.79
C PRO A 260 6.45 -12.52 -24.79
N ASN A 261 6.95 -11.60 -25.61
CA ASN A 261 6.18 -10.81 -26.60
C ASN A 261 5.18 -9.79 -26.01
N SER A 262 5.18 -9.53 -24.71
CA SER A 262 4.36 -8.45 -24.10
C SER A 262 4.84 -7.04 -24.44
N ILE A 263 6.13 -6.88 -24.74
CA ILE A 263 6.71 -5.65 -25.29
C ILE A 263 6.95 -5.84 -26.77
N THR A 264 6.59 -4.83 -27.56
CA THR A 264 6.76 -4.81 -29.02
C THR A 264 7.62 -3.62 -29.44
N PRO A 265 8.15 -3.60 -30.69
CA PRO A 265 8.84 -2.42 -31.22
C PRO A 265 8.01 -1.13 -31.23
N ASP A 266 6.68 -1.24 -31.22
CA ASP A 266 5.75 -0.11 -31.22
C ASP A 266 5.40 0.37 -29.79
N THR A 267 5.88 -0.32 -28.75
CA THR A 267 5.68 0.08 -27.36
C THR A 267 6.33 1.44 -27.11
N VAL A 268 5.54 2.40 -26.59
CA VAL A 268 6.00 3.77 -26.31
C VAL A 268 6.17 4.04 -24.81
N ALA A 269 5.37 3.39 -23.98
CA ALA A 269 5.42 3.47 -22.54
C ALA A 269 4.98 2.14 -21.91
N VAL A 270 5.62 1.78 -20.80
CA VAL A 270 5.21 0.67 -19.92
C VAL A 270 5.17 1.21 -18.51
N LEU A 271 4.06 0.97 -17.81
CA LEU A 271 3.94 1.22 -16.39
C LEU A 271 4.01 -0.14 -15.69
N THR A 272 5.06 -0.35 -14.89
CA THR A 272 5.19 -1.58 -14.11
C THR A 272 4.95 -1.30 -12.66
N ASN A 273 4.14 -2.17 -12.05
CA ASN A 273 3.96 -2.18 -10.64
C ASN A 273 4.20 -3.57 -10.04
N ALA A 274 5.12 -3.63 -9.09
CA ALA A 274 5.37 -4.79 -8.24
C ALA A 274 5.39 -4.37 -6.78
N ILE A 275 4.72 -5.15 -5.94
CA ILE A 275 4.65 -4.91 -4.50
C ILE A 275 5.06 -6.18 -3.76
N TYR A 276 5.84 -5.99 -2.70
CA TYR A 276 6.28 -7.07 -1.82
C TYR A 276 6.05 -6.64 -0.37
N PHE A 277 5.48 -7.54 0.42
CA PHE A 277 5.15 -7.32 1.81
C PHE A 277 5.62 -8.49 2.66
N ASN A 278 6.36 -8.18 3.70
CA ASN A 278 6.92 -9.14 4.66
C ASN A 278 6.70 -8.59 6.07
N ALA A 279 5.85 -9.25 6.85
CA ALA A 279 5.57 -8.85 8.21
C ALA A 279 5.14 -10.03 9.07
N SER A 280 5.69 -10.11 10.28
CA SER A 280 5.28 -11.10 11.27
C SER A 280 3.97 -10.71 11.95
N TRP A 281 3.15 -11.68 12.32
CA TRP A 281 1.99 -11.45 13.20
C TRP A 281 2.45 -10.86 14.54
N ARG A 282 1.62 -10.01 15.17
CA ARG A 282 1.83 -9.58 16.56
C ARG A 282 1.93 -10.79 17.50
N VAL A 283 1.10 -11.80 17.25
CA VAL A 283 1.10 -13.09 17.94
C VAL A 283 1.09 -14.19 16.88
N VAL A 284 2.20 -14.93 16.78
CA VAL A 284 2.36 -16.02 15.82
C VAL A 284 1.45 -17.21 16.17
N PHE A 285 0.98 -17.91 15.15
CA PHE A 285 0.23 -19.15 15.33
C PHE A 285 1.15 -20.31 15.72
N PRO A 286 0.63 -21.32 16.44
CA PRO A 286 1.33 -22.59 16.65
C PRO A 286 1.54 -23.37 15.34
N GLU A 287 2.75 -23.91 15.13
CA GLU A 287 3.12 -24.67 13.92
C GLU A 287 2.52 -26.10 13.85
N ASP A 288 1.92 -26.59 14.93
CA ASP A 288 1.39 -27.96 15.07
C ASP A 288 -0.14 -28.06 14.97
N SER A 289 -0.78 -27.03 14.41
CA SER A 289 -2.21 -27.04 14.10
C SER A 289 -2.55 -28.14 13.09
N PRO A 290 -3.61 -28.94 13.30
CA PRO A 290 -4.00 -29.99 12.37
C PRO A 290 -4.62 -29.39 11.09
N ASP A 291 -4.49 -30.11 9.98
CA ASP A 291 -5.26 -29.84 8.77
C ASP A 291 -6.77 -29.80 9.06
N ALA A 292 -7.50 -28.92 8.39
CA ALA A 292 -8.95 -28.80 8.49
C ALA A 292 -9.63 -28.84 7.12
N THR A 293 -10.95 -29.02 7.14
CA THR A 293 -11.77 -28.97 5.92
C THR A 293 -11.99 -27.54 5.48
N PHE A 294 -11.81 -27.27 4.19
CA PHE A 294 -12.23 -26.04 3.52
C PHE A 294 -13.25 -26.38 2.44
N THR A 295 -14.38 -25.67 2.44
CA THR A 295 -15.47 -25.83 1.47
C THR A 295 -15.34 -24.78 0.36
N LEU A 296 -14.97 -25.21 -0.84
CA LEU A 296 -14.83 -24.38 -2.03
C LEU A 296 -16.17 -23.75 -2.46
N GLY A 297 -16.12 -22.74 -3.33
CA GLY A 297 -17.31 -22.02 -3.80
C GLY A 297 -18.35 -22.90 -4.54
N ASP A 298 -17.95 -24.05 -5.06
CA ASP A 298 -18.84 -25.03 -5.70
C ASP A 298 -19.41 -26.08 -4.71
N GLY A 299 -19.05 -25.98 -3.42
CA GLY A 299 -19.44 -26.90 -2.36
C GLY A 299 -18.48 -28.09 -2.17
N THR A 300 -17.42 -28.21 -2.97
CA THR A 300 -16.40 -29.26 -2.80
C THR A 300 -15.63 -29.06 -1.50
N GLU A 301 -15.49 -30.10 -0.70
CA GLU A 301 -14.68 -30.10 0.52
C GLU A 301 -13.27 -30.63 0.24
N VAL A 302 -12.26 -29.89 0.71
CA VAL A 302 -10.85 -30.24 0.61
C VAL A 302 -10.17 -30.18 1.98
N SER A 303 -9.23 -31.07 2.25
CA SER A 303 -8.39 -31.01 3.45
C SER A 303 -7.19 -30.13 3.16
N VAL A 304 -6.96 -29.11 3.98
CA VAL A 304 -5.91 -28.09 3.76
C VAL A 304 -5.12 -27.84 5.04
N PRO A 305 -3.84 -27.45 4.95
CA PRO A 305 -3.09 -26.97 6.10
C PRO A 305 -3.78 -25.76 6.72
N THR A 306 -4.07 -25.84 8.01
CA THR A 306 -4.80 -24.82 8.76
C THR A 306 -3.99 -24.43 9.99
N MET A 307 -3.98 -23.14 10.30
CA MET A 307 -3.42 -22.59 11.52
C MET A 307 -4.53 -22.08 12.42
N SER A 308 -4.43 -22.39 13.71
CA SER A 308 -5.46 -22.05 14.69
C SER A 308 -4.87 -21.49 15.97
N GLN A 309 -5.50 -20.47 16.54
CA GLN A 309 -5.17 -19.96 17.86
C GLN A 309 -6.36 -19.26 18.50
N MET A 310 -6.35 -19.22 19.83
CA MET A 310 -7.27 -18.42 20.62
C MET A 310 -6.54 -17.19 21.16
N GLU A 311 -6.90 -16.00 20.68
CA GLU A 311 -6.18 -14.75 20.98
C GLU A 311 -7.13 -13.55 20.90
N SER A 312 -6.70 -12.41 21.43
CA SER A 312 -7.40 -11.14 21.30
C SER A 312 -7.20 -10.52 19.91
N PHE A 313 -8.25 -10.52 19.11
CA PHE A 313 -8.28 -9.91 17.78
C PHE A 313 -9.32 -8.78 17.71
N GLY A 314 -9.16 -7.88 16.76
CA GLY A 314 -10.24 -6.98 16.39
C GLY A 314 -11.35 -7.80 15.73
N HIS A 315 -12.59 -7.64 16.16
CA HIS A 315 -13.74 -8.33 15.57
C HIS A 315 -14.93 -7.39 15.46
N VAL A 316 -15.60 -7.46 14.32
CA VAL A 316 -16.94 -6.91 14.16
C VAL A 316 -17.83 -7.90 13.44
N GLU A 317 -19.06 -8.02 13.92
CA GLU A 317 -20.09 -8.79 13.27
C GLU A 317 -21.01 -7.85 12.51
N ARG A 318 -21.07 -7.99 11.18
CA ARG A 318 -21.98 -7.25 10.30
C ARG A 318 -23.16 -8.13 9.91
N ALA A 319 -24.12 -7.58 9.18
CA ALA A 319 -25.30 -8.34 8.75
C ALA A 319 -24.90 -9.55 7.88
N ASP A 320 -24.02 -9.31 6.90
CA ASP A 320 -23.73 -10.27 5.84
C ASP A 320 -22.40 -11.03 6.01
N TYR A 321 -21.51 -10.55 6.87
CA TYR A 321 -20.18 -11.14 7.07
C TYR A 321 -19.66 -10.96 8.51
N HIS A 322 -18.66 -11.76 8.87
CA HIS A 322 -17.78 -11.51 10.02
C HIS A 322 -16.50 -10.84 9.53
N MET A 323 -16.02 -9.84 10.24
CA MET A 323 -14.70 -9.26 10.01
C MET A 323 -13.81 -9.54 11.23
N VAL A 324 -12.60 -10.04 10.96
CA VAL A 324 -11.55 -10.22 11.97
C VAL A 324 -10.29 -9.47 11.52
N GLU A 325 -9.68 -8.75 12.45
CA GLU A 325 -8.45 -7.98 12.26
C GLU A 325 -7.32 -8.60 13.09
N LEU A 326 -6.28 -9.03 12.39
CA LEU A 326 -5.05 -9.59 12.92
C LEU A 326 -3.93 -8.56 12.74
N PRO A 327 -3.48 -7.89 13.82
CA PRO A 327 -2.38 -6.95 13.73
C PRO A 327 -1.06 -7.68 13.44
N TYR A 328 -0.24 -7.09 12.57
CA TYR A 328 1.16 -7.44 12.46
C TYR A 328 1.95 -6.87 13.65
N ASP A 329 3.19 -7.33 13.79
CA ASP A 329 4.13 -6.76 14.76
C ASP A 329 4.31 -5.26 14.52
N GLY A 330 4.44 -4.49 15.60
CA GLY A 330 4.35 -3.03 15.58
C GLY A 330 2.92 -2.46 15.57
N GLN A 331 1.89 -3.25 15.19
CA GLN A 331 0.46 -2.86 15.20
C GLN A 331 0.08 -1.66 14.30
N GLU A 332 0.97 -1.25 13.41
CA GLU A 332 0.71 -0.15 12.44
C GLU A 332 0.02 -0.67 11.17
N VAL A 333 0.17 -1.96 10.88
CA VAL A 333 -0.42 -2.63 9.72
C VAL A 333 -1.18 -3.86 10.23
N SER A 334 -2.30 -4.18 9.58
CA SER A 334 -3.12 -5.35 9.93
C SER A 334 -3.54 -6.14 8.71
N PHE A 335 -3.67 -7.46 8.88
CA PHE A 335 -4.43 -8.32 7.99
C PHE A 335 -5.88 -8.34 8.46
N VAL A 336 -6.82 -8.23 7.53
CA VAL A 336 -8.26 -8.28 7.83
C VAL A 336 -8.90 -9.31 6.92
N ALA A 337 -9.69 -10.22 7.50
CA ALA A 337 -10.50 -11.19 6.75
C ALA A 337 -12.00 -10.89 6.93
N LEU A 338 -12.73 -10.93 5.83
CA LEU A 338 -14.19 -10.79 5.77
C LEU A 338 -14.79 -12.12 5.30
N LEU A 339 -15.39 -12.85 6.24
CA LEU A 339 -16.02 -14.15 6.01
C LEU A 339 -17.53 -13.98 5.76
N PRO A 340 -18.05 -14.28 4.56
CA PRO A 340 -19.49 -14.23 4.29
C PRO A 340 -20.29 -15.19 5.19
N LYS A 341 -21.47 -14.76 5.65
CA LYS A 341 -22.38 -15.56 6.50
C LYS A 341 -23.40 -16.35 5.69
N ASN A 342 -24.26 -15.64 4.95
CA ASN A 342 -25.43 -16.19 4.27
C ASN A 342 -25.45 -15.87 2.77
N MET A 343 -24.28 -15.60 2.19
CA MET A 343 -24.11 -15.26 0.79
C MET A 343 -22.78 -15.81 0.26
N SER A 344 -22.63 -15.82 -1.07
CA SER A 344 -21.35 -16.14 -1.68
C SER A 344 -20.33 -15.01 -1.47
N VAL A 345 -19.04 -15.31 -1.64
CA VAL A 345 -18.01 -14.26 -1.61
C VAL A 345 -18.19 -13.28 -2.77
N GLN A 346 -18.71 -13.74 -3.92
CA GLN A 346 -19.00 -12.91 -5.09
C GLN A 346 -20.14 -11.91 -4.82
N ASP A 347 -21.17 -12.33 -4.08
CA ASP A 347 -22.24 -11.42 -3.65
C ASP A 347 -21.70 -10.37 -2.66
N LEU A 348 -20.79 -10.78 -1.77
CA LEU A 348 -20.12 -9.85 -0.85
C LEU A 348 -19.28 -8.83 -1.62
N GLU A 349 -18.48 -9.27 -2.59
CA GLU A 349 -17.68 -8.38 -3.47
C GLU A 349 -18.54 -7.35 -4.19
N SER A 350 -19.66 -7.82 -4.75
CA SER A 350 -20.59 -6.98 -5.50
C SER A 350 -21.28 -5.95 -4.59
N GLY A 351 -21.54 -6.31 -3.33
CA GLY A 351 -22.24 -5.46 -2.36
C GLY A 351 -21.34 -4.58 -1.49
N LEU A 352 -20.03 -4.84 -1.44
CA LEU A 352 -19.11 -4.09 -0.58
C LEU A 352 -18.89 -2.67 -1.11
N THR A 353 -18.90 -1.71 -0.18
CA THR A 353 -18.73 -0.27 -0.46
C THR A 353 -17.67 0.32 0.47
N ALA A 354 -17.02 1.43 0.08
CA ALA A 354 -16.01 2.06 0.92
C ALA A 354 -16.59 2.54 2.25
N THR A 355 -17.80 3.09 2.24
CA THR A 355 -18.54 3.47 3.45
C THR A 355 -18.75 2.29 4.39
N GLU A 356 -19.20 1.14 3.87
CA GLU A 356 -19.39 -0.06 4.71
C GLU A 356 -18.08 -0.56 5.30
N LEU A 357 -16.97 -0.54 4.54
CA LEU A 357 -15.65 -0.89 5.06
C LEU A 357 -15.18 0.07 6.15
N SER A 358 -15.31 1.38 5.93
CA SER A 358 -14.93 2.41 6.89
C SER A 358 -15.74 2.29 8.19
N ASP A 359 -17.07 2.12 8.07
CA ASP A 359 -17.96 1.88 9.20
C ASP A 359 -17.60 0.59 9.96
N ALA A 360 -17.22 -0.48 9.25
CA ALA A 360 -16.80 -1.72 9.87
C ALA A 360 -15.47 -1.57 10.62
N PHE A 361 -14.47 -0.87 10.05
CA PHE A 361 -13.22 -0.57 10.74
C PHE A 361 -13.45 0.27 12.01
N GLY A 362 -14.30 1.29 11.94
CA GLY A 362 -14.67 2.12 13.10
C GLY A 362 -15.46 1.36 14.18
N ALA A 363 -16.05 0.21 13.83
CA ALA A 363 -16.83 -0.63 14.73
C ALA A 363 -16.07 -1.84 15.28
N LEU A 364 -14.80 -2.04 14.89
CA LEU A 364 -13.97 -3.12 15.43
C LEU A 364 -13.86 -3.03 16.95
N GLN A 365 -14.01 -4.17 17.62
CA GLN A 365 -13.82 -4.29 19.06
C GLN A 365 -12.86 -5.45 19.34
N THR A 366 -11.96 -5.28 20.30
CA THR A 366 -11.11 -6.37 20.75
C THR A 366 -11.98 -7.44 21.41
N LYS A 367 -11.88 -8.68 20.93
CA LYS A 367 -12.56 -9.86 21.47
C LYS A 367 -11.61 -11.04 21.53
N THR A 368 -11.85 -11.96 22.46
CA THR A 368 -11.17 -13.26 22.46
C THR A 368 -11.79 -14.12 21.37
N VAL A 369 -11.06 -14.38 20.29
CA VAL A 369 -11.55 -15.16 19.15
C VAL A 369 -10.78 -16.47 19.06
N ASP A 370 -11.50 -17.58 18.99
CA ASP A 370 -10.94 -18.87 18.56
C ASP A 370 -10.96 -18.89 17.03
N LEU A 371 -9.81 -18.61 16.43
CA LEU A 371 -9.66 -18.41 14.99
C LEU A 371 -8.99 -19.63 14.36
N SER A 372 -9.60 -20.14 13.29
CA SER A 372 -8.96 -21.07 12.36
C SER A 372 -8.87 -20.44 10.96
N MET A 373 -7.68 -20.48 10.36
CA MET A 373 -7.39 -19.88 9.05
C MET A 373 -6.52 -20.81 8.21
N PRO A 374 -6.86 -21.08 6.93
CA PRO A 374 -5.98 -21.85 6.06
C PRO A 374 -4.68 -21.10 5.84
N LYS A 375 -3.60 -21.86 5.66
CA LYS A 375 -2.36 -21.35 5.07
C LYS A 375 -2.58 -21.28 3.57
N PHE A 376 -2.07 -20.24 2.92
CA PHE A 376 -2.19 -20.12 1.47
C PHE A 376 -1.04 -19.30 0.89
N LYS A 377 -0.62 -19.69 -0.30
CA LYS A 377 0.35 -18.96 -1.10
C LYS A 377 -0.09 -18.95 -2.55
N PHE A 378 -0.22 -17.78 -3.14
CA PHE A 378 -0.50 -17.65 -4.57
C PHE A 378 -0.02 -16.31 -5.11
N GLU A 379 0.07 -16.24 -6.43
CA GLU A 379 0.37 -15.03 -7.18
C GLU A 379 -0.74 -14.73 -8.19
N THR A 380 -0.98 -13.46 -8.46
CA THR A 380 -1.97 -13.03 -9.45
C THR A 380 -1.34 -12.06 -10.43
N PRO A 381 -1.07 -12.48 -11.68
CA PRO A 381 -0.75 -11.57 -12.76
C PRO A 381 -2.04 -10.91 -13.28
N LEU A 382 -2.04 -9.59 -13.43
CA LEU A 382 -3.15 -8.81 -13.96
C LEU A 382 -2.65 -7.89 -15.09
N GLY A 383 -3.23 -8.08 -16.28
CA GLY A 383 -3.22 -7.07 -17.34
C GLY A 383 -4.46 -6.20 -17.18
N LEU A 384 -4.29 -4.93 -16.85
CA LEU A 384 -5.39 -4.05 -16.42
C LEU A 384 -5.94 -3.18 -17.55
N ALA A 385 -5.39 -3.23 -18.76
CA ALA A 385 -5.80 -2.36 -19.85
C ALA A 385 -7.30 -2.46 -20.19
N GLU A 386 -7.83 -3.67 -20.38
CA GLU A 386 -9.26 -3.86 -20.69
C GLU A 386 -10.15 -3.49 -19.51
N THR A 387 -9.78 -3.92 -18.31
CA THR A 387 -10.47 -3.58 -17.06
C THR A 387 -10.57 -2.07 -16.84
N LEU A 388 -9.46 -1.33 -16.97
CA LEU A 388 -9.45 0.12 -16.79
C LEU A 388 -10.27 0.84 -17.87
N GLN A 389 -10.28 0.31 -19.11
CA GLN A 389 -11.15 0.82 -20.16
C GLN A 389 -12.64 0.60 -19.82
N THR A 390 -13.03 -0.56 -19.29
CA THR A 390 -14.40 -0.82 -18.83
C THR A 390 -14.79 0.11 -17.68
N LEU A 391 -13.87 0.39 -16.77
CA LEU A 391 -14.05 1.35 -15.67
C LEU A 391 -14.01 2.83 -16.12
N GLY A 392 -13.88 3.10 -17.42
CA GLY A 392 -14.05 4.44 -18.00
C GLY A 392 -12.77 5.12 -18.52
N MET A 393 -11.61 4.48 -18.41
CA MET A 393 -10.32 5.06 -18.79
C MET A 393 -10.01 4.97 -20.30
N THR A 394 -11.03 4.87 -21.16
CA THR A 394 -10.85 4.58 -22.60
C THR A 394 -9.95 5.57 -23.35
N GLU A 395 -10.05 6.86 -23.03
CA GLU A 395 -9.29 7.91 -23.72
C GLU A 395 -7.77 7.71 -23.62
N ALA A 396 -7.28 7.26 -22.44
CA ALA A 396 -5.86 7.09 -22.16
C ALA A 396 -5.19 5.94 -22.94
N PHE A 397 -5.98 4.97 -23.41
CA PHE A 397 -5.53 3.85 -24.24
C PHE A 397 -5.76 4.11 -25.73
N SER A 398 -6.30 5.27 -26.09
CA SER A 398 -6.68 5.60 -27.47
C SER A 398 -5.59 6.40 -28.20
N ALA A 399 -5.70 6.48 -29.53
CA ALA A 399 -4.84 7.35 -30.33
C ALA A 399 -5.05 8.86 -30.07
N ASN A 400 -6.12 9.23 -29.36
CA ASN A 400 -6.42 10.60 -28.96
C ASN A 400 -5.89 10.92 -27.55
N ALA A 401 -5.23 9.97 -26.89
CA ALA A 401 -4.64 10.18 -25.58
C ALA A 401 -3.74 11.42 -25.58
N ASP A 402 -3.97 12.31 -24.62
CA ASP A 402 -3.23 13.55 -24.46
C ASP A 402 -2.33 13.45 -23.24
N PHE A 403 -1.12 12.97 -23.49
CA PHE A 403 0.01 12.98 -22.54
C PHE A 403 1.05 14.05 -22.92
N SER A 404 0.61 15.14 -23.55
CA SER A 404 1.49 16.27 -23.91
C SER A 404 2.17 16.90 -22.69
N GLY A 405 1.64 16.67 -21.49
CA GLY A 405 2.28 17.04 -20.24
C GLY A 405 3.54 16.24 -19.93
N MET A 406 3.77 15.08 -20.54
CA MET A 406 5.00 14.29 -20.39
C MET A 406 6.08 14.68 -21.39
N THR A 407 5.69 14.82 -22.66
CA THR A 407 6.60 15.05 -23.77
C THR A 407 5.87 15.76 -24.91
N PRO A 408 6.49 16.76 -25.55
CA PRO A 408 5.94 17.40 -26.75
C PRO A 408 6.24 16.60 -28.03
N ASP A 409 7.13 15.62 -27.98
CA ASP A 409 7.71 14.99 -29.17
C ASP A 409 6.88 13.80 -29.67
N LEU A 410 6.08 13.20 -28.79
CA LEU A 410 5.42 11.91 -29.04
C LEU A 410 3.94 11.98 -28.71
N ASN A 411 3.12 11.40 -29.59
CA ASN A 411 1.75 11.07 -29.26
C ASN A 411 1.77 9.76 -28.46
N LEU A 412 1.77 9.87 -27.12
CA LEU A 412 1.77 8.72 -26.24
C LEU A 412 0.34 8.24 -26.01
N ALA A 413 0.19 6.94 -25.79
CA ALA A 413 -0.99 6.32 -25.22
C ALA A 413 -0.52 5.22 -24.27
N ILE A 414 -1.35 4.85 -23.30
CA ILE A 414 -1.07 3.69 -22.47
C ILE A 414 -1.24 2.44 -23.34
N GLY A 415 -0.16 1.67 -23.48
CA GLY A 415 -0.21 0.39 -24.18
C GLY A 415 -0.82 -0.71 -23.32
N ASP A 416 -0.24 -0.90 -22.13
CA ASP A 416 -0.73 -1.86 -21.14
C ASP A 416 -0.38 -1.38 -19.72
N VAL A 417 -1.09 -1.91 -18.73
CA VAL A 417 -0.83 -1.70 -17.30
C VAL A 417 -0.70 -3.07 -16.66
N ILE A 418 0.54 -3.45 -16.33
CA ILE A 418 0.83 -4.78 -15.79
C ILE A 418 1.05 -4.67 -14.29
N HIS A 419 0.27 -5.46 -13.55
CA HIS A 419 0.37 -5.61 -12.12
C HIS A 419 0.58 -7.08 -11.77
N LYS A 420 1.48 -7.35 -10.81
CA LYS A 420 1.58 -8.67 -10.21
C LYS A 420 1.77 -8.53 -8.71
N ALA A 421 0.98 -9.29 -7.97
CA ALA A 421 1.06 -9.38 -6.52
C ALA A 421 1.20 -10.84 -6.09
N ILE A 422 1.92 -11.04 -4.99
CA ILE A 422 2.12 -12.33 -4.34
C ILE A 422 1.65 -12.20 -2.90
N ILE A 423 1.02 -13.25 -2.39
CA ILE A 423 0.66 -13.37 -0.98
C ILE A 423 1.09 -14.75 -0.48
N ASP A 424 1.74 -14.80 0.68
CA ASP A 424 2.14 -16.02 1.40
C ASP A 424 1.75 -15.83 2.87
N VAL A 425 0.62 -16.42 3.26
CA VAL A 425 0.08 -16.37 4.62
C VAL A 425 0.35 -17.70 5.32
N ASN A 426 1.07 -17.62 6.43
CA ASN A 426 1.47 -18.76 7.25
C ASN A 426 1.48 -18.42 8.75
N GLU A 427 1.93 -19.35 9.58
CA GLU A 427 1.87 -19.24 11.04
C GLU A 427 2.66 -18.06 11.61
N LYS A 428 3.64 -17.56 10.88
CA LYS A 428 4.53 -16.49 11.36
C LYS A 428 4.06 -15.11 10.94
N GLY A 429 3.40 -15.00 9.79
CA GLY A 429 3.05 -13.72 9.22
C GLY A 429 2.61 -13.83 7.76
N THR A 430 2.77 -12.71 7.06
CA THR A 430 2.80 -12.67 5.60
C THR A 430 4.25 -12.54 5.17
N GLU A 431 4.81 -13.63 4.63
CA GLU A 431 6.22 -14.01 4.36
C GLU A 431 7.26 -13.61 5.45
N ALA A 432 8.07 -14.53 6.02
CA ALA A 432 8.88 -14.33 7.26
C ALA A 432 10.05 -15.35 7.42
N ALA A 433 10.97 -15.22 8.43
CA ALA A 433 12.04 -16.21 8.72
C ALA A 433 12.60 -16.34 10.19
N ALA A 434 11.95 -17.19 11.03
CA ALA A 434 12.35 -18.08 12.20
C ALA A 434 13.26 -17.61 13.40
N ALA A 435 13.06 -17.90 14.70
CA ALA A 435 11.98 -18.36 15.61
C ALA A 435 12.49 -18.25 17.09
N THR A 436 11.65 -17.93 18.08
CA THR A 436 11.66 -18.54 19.45
C THR A 436 10.46 -18.04 20.27
N ALA A 437 9.59 -18.95 20.71
CA ALA A 437 8.48 -18.63 21.63
C ALA A 437 8.76 -19.18 23.04
N VAL A 438 8.58 -18.34 24.06
CA VAL A 438 8.52 -18.73 25.47
C VAL A 438 7.05 -18.95 25.83
N VAL A 439 6.66 -20.20 26.10
CA VAL A 439 5.31 -20.55 26.52
C VAL A 439 5.13 -20.27 28.02
N ILE A 440 4.29 -19.30 28.37
CA ILE A 440 3.76 -19.13 29.72
C ILE A 440 2.36 -19.74 29.70
N VAL A 441 2.14 -20.78 30.50
CA VAL A 441 0.86 -21.50 30.57
C VAL A 441 -0.01 -20.88 31.65
N ASP A 442 -1.17 -20.34 31.27
CA ASP A 442 -2.24 -20.01 32.21
C ASP A 442 -3.04 -21.28 32.58
N THR A 443 -3.57 -21.34 33.80
CA THR A 443 -4.21 -22.55 34.36
C THR A 443 -5.73 -22.55 34.28
N SER A 444 -6.33 -21.49 33.72
CA SER A 444 -7.75 -21.42 33.34
C SER A 444 -7.90 -21.56 31.83
N VAL A 445 -8.87 -22.38 31.38
CA VAL A 445 -9.26 -22.43 29.96
C VAL A 445 -10.02 -21.13 29.65
N PRO A 446 -9.49 -20.23 28.80
CA PRO A 446 -10.24 -19.07 28.35
C PRO A 446 -11.46 -19.55 27.56
N VAL A 447 -12.60 -18.91 27.74
CA VAL A 447 -13.79 -19.14 26.91
C VAL A 447 -13.76 -18.10 25.80
N ALA A 448 -13.83 -18.54 24.54
CA ALA A 448 -13.86 -17.62 23.41
C ALA A 448 -15.16 -16.81 23.41
N ASP A 449 -15.05 -15.52 23.11
CA ASP A 449 -16.21 -14.66 22.84
C ASP A 449 -16.82 -14.99 21.48
N VAL A 450 -15.98 -15.41 20.52
CA VAL A 450 -16.33 -15.73 19.14
C VAL A 450 -15.52 -16.94 18.68
N GLU A 451 -16.18 -17.91 18.07
CA GLU A 451 -15.53 -18.96 17.26
C GLU A 451 -15.63 -18.54 15.80
N LEU A 452 -14.49 -18.45 15.10
CA LEU A 452 -14.43 -18.03 13.70
C LEU A 452 -13.56 -18.97 12.89
N ASP A 453 -14.18 -19.70 11.98
CA ASP A 453 -13.51 -20.65 11.09
C ASP A 453 -13.56 -20.13 9.65
N LEU A 454 -12.41 -19.75 9.10
CA LEU A 454 -12.24 -19.28 7.72
C LEU A 454 -12.15 -20.47 6.75
N ASN A 455 -13.15 -21.35 6.80
CA ASN A 455 -13.21 -22.64 6.09
C ASN A 455 -13.96 -22.60 4.75
N ARG A 456 -14.15 -21.41 4.16
CA ARG A 456 -14.83 -21.23 2.88
C ARG A 456 -14.38 -19.91 2.25
N PRO A 457 -14.67 -19.64 0.96
CA PRO A 457 -14.19 -18.44 0.30
C PRO A 457 -14.47 -17.15 1.07
N PHE A 458 -13.44 -16.31 1.21
CA PHE A 458 -13.49 -15.06 1.96
C PHE A 458 -12.68 -13.97 1.26
N LEU A 459 -12.99 -12.72 1.58
CA LEU A 459 -12.17 -11.57 1.20
C LEU A 459 -11.12 -11.30 2.26
N PHE A 460 -9.96 -10.82 1.83
CA PHE A 460 -8.94 -10.34 2.75
C PHE A 460 -8.35 -9.03 2.24
N LEU A 461 -7.81 -8.25 3.19
CA LEU A 461 -7.05 -7.05 2.88
C LEU A 461 -5.90 -6.89 3.87
N ILE A 462 -4.87 -6.17 3.44
CA ILE A 462 -3.80 -5.67 4.31
C ILE A 462 -3.95 -4.16 4.33
N ARG A 463 -4.07 -3.56 5.51
CA ARG A 463 -4.28 -2.11 5.68
C ARG A 463 -3.26 -1.47 6.60
N ASP A 464 -2.94 -0.22 6.32
CA ASP A 464 -2.36 0.70 7.30
C ASP A 464 -3.44 1.14 8.28
N VAL A 465 -3.22 0.95 9.58
CA VAL A 465 -4.25 1.16 10.61
C VAL A 465 -4.53 2.64 10.85
N GLU A 466 -3.52 3.50 10.76
CA GLU A 466 -3.67 4.93 11.02
C GLU A 466 -4.39 5.65 9.88
N THR A 467 -4.00 5.38 8.63
CA THR A 467 -4.59 6.04 7.45
C THR A 467 -5.81 5.30 6.90
N ASN A 468 -6.02 4.03 7.29
CA ASN A 468 -6.95 3.09 6.67
C ASN A 468 -6.62 2.73 5.20
N ALA A 469 -5.43 3.08 4.70
CA ALA A 469 -5.04 2.78 3.33
C ALA A 469 -4.97 1.26 3.11
N ILE A 470 -5.66 0.78 2.06
CA ILE A 470 -5.63 -0.63 1.65
C ILE A 470 -4.38 -0.87 0.79
N LEU A 471 -3.44 -1.63 1.34
CA LEU A 471 -2.19 -1.99 0.69
C LEU A 471 -2.36 -3.20 -0.22
N PHE A 472 -3.16 -4.18 0.22
CA PHE A 472 -3.54 -5.36 -0.57
C PHE A 472 -5.02 -5.63 -0.40
N LEU A 473 -5.66 -6.10 -1.46
CA LEU A 473 -7.03 -6.60 -1.47
C LEU A 473 -7.08 -7.90 -2.26
N GLY A 474 -7.83 -8.87 -1.76
CA GLY A 474 -7.92 -10.16 -2.41
C GLY A 474 -9.10 -11.01 -2.00
N ARG A 475 -9.27 -12.10 -2.73
CA ARG A 475 -10.21 -13.19 -2.49
C ARG A 475 -9.41 -14.48 -2.37
N LEU A 476 -9.65 -15.23 -1.30
CA LEU A 476 -9.26 -16.63 -1.23
C LEU A 476 -10.46 -17.48 -1.63
N ALA A 477 -10.34 -18.21 -2.74
CA ALA A 477 -11.36 -19.15 -3.22
C ALA A 477 -10.94 -20.62 -3.01
N ASP A 478 -9.63 -20.90 -3.11
CA ASP A 478 -9.03 -22.23 -2.95
C ASP A 478 -7.64 -22.11 -2.30
N PRO A 479 -7.43 -22.60 -1.07
CA PRO A 479 -6.16 -22.43 -0.35
C PRO A 479 -5.03 -23.41 -0.76
N ARG A 480 -5.28 -24.32 -1.71
CA ARG A 480 -4.35 -25.40 -2.07
C ARG A 480 -3.16 -24.98 -2.91
#